data_AF-A0A7S2H5J2-F1
#
_entry.id   AF-A0A7S2H5J2-F1
#
_cell.length_a   1.000
_cell.length_b   1.000
_cell.length_c   1.000
_cell.angle_alpha   90.00
_cell.angle_beta   90.00
_cell.angle_gamma   90.00
#
_symmetry.space_group_name_H-M   'P 1'
#
loop_
_entity.id
_entity.type
_entity.pdbx_description
1 polymer ?
#
loop_
_entity_poly.entity_id
_entity_poly.type
_entity_poly.pdbx_seq_one_letter_code
_entity_poly.pdbx_strand_id
1 'polypeptide(L)'
;VMFSIADQGSITGWALTHAMHHSASDTSWDPHNRQAGFWHAHFGWLYSIKRFHLSTTDYHRVMDNLGRPVFFHDRHCVYWDPLWSLLMPAIVGAFWGEAFNSFFVAGALRWAFVQHVT
;
A
#
# COMPACT_ATOMS: atom_id res chain seq x y z
N VAL A 1 10.56 5.70 4.09
CA VAL A 1 10.04 7.10 4.03
C VAL A 1 9.22 7.31 2.77
N MET A 2 9.78 7.27 1.56
CA MET A 2 8.98 7.55 0.34
C MET A 2 7.79 6.60 0.16
N PHE A 3 7.99 5.29 0.36
CA PHE A 3 6.89 4.31 0.34
C PHE A 3 5.79 4.65 1.37
N SER A 4 6.18 5.08 2.57
CA SER A 4 5.28 5.48 3.65
C SER A 4 4.41 6.71 3.35
N ILE A 5 4.79 7.55 2.36
CA ILE A 5 3.97 8.69 1.91
C ILE A 5 2.76 8.19 1.08
N ALA A 6 2.92 7.05 0.40
CA ALA A 6 1.85 6.42 -0.36
C ALA A 6 0.81 5.76 0.57
N ASP A 7 1.24 5.24 1.73
CA ASP A 7 0.37 4.63 2.74
C ASP A 7 -0.51 3.51 2.15
N GLN A 8 0.16 2.50 1.60
CA GLN A 8 -0.44 1.32 0.94
C GLN A 8 -0.25 0.02 1.75
N GLY A 9 0.07 0.13 3.04
CA GLY A 9 0.31 -1.01 3.93
C GLY A 9 1.78 -1.42 4.00
N SER A 10 2.07 -2.68 4.31
CA SER A 10 3.46 -3.14 4.46
C SER A 10 4.15 -3.33 3.11
N ILE A 11 5.47 -3.08 3.05
CA ILE A 11 6.27 -3.27 1.83
C ILE A 11 6.30 -4.75 1.45
N THR A 12 6.47 -5.65 2.42
CA THR A 12 6.43 -7.10 2.15
C THR A 12 5.06 -7.51 1.64
N GLY A 13 3.97 -6.99 2.23
CA GLY A 13 2.61 -7.28 1.80
C GLY A 13 2.37 -6.85 0.36
N TRP A 14 2.75 -5.62 0.03
CA TRP A 14 2.65 -5.07 -1.33
C TRP A 14 3.47 -5.88 -2.33
N ALA A 15 4.73 -6.22 -2.01
CA ALA A 15 5.60 -6.97 -2.91
C ALA A 15 5.07 -8.38 -3.17
N LEU A 16 4.55 -9.07 -2.14
CA LEU A 16 3.99 -10.40 -2.28
C LEU A 16 2.68 -10.39 -3.07
N THR A 17 1.76 -9.47 -2.80
CA THR A 17 0.51 -9.38 -3.57
C THR A 17 0.76 -8.99 -5.02
N HIS A 18 1.75 -8.13 -5.28
CA HIS A 18 2.17 -7.80 -6.64
C HIS A 18 2.82 -8.99 -7.36
N ALA A 19 3.66 -9.77 -6.68
CA ALA A 19 4.21 -11.00 -7.23
C ALA A 19 3.12 -12.04 -7.55
N MET A 20 2.12 -12.19 -6.67
CA MET A 20 0.95 -13.04 -6.92
C MET A 20 0.21 -12.58 -8.18
N HIS A 21 -0.06 -11.28 -8.32
CA HIS A 21 -0.69 -10.71 -9.50
C HIS A 21 0.09 -11.06 -10.78
N HIS A 22 1.41 -10.84 -10.83
CA HIS A 22 2.21 -11.19 -12.02
C HIS A 22 2.23 -12.70 -12.30
N SER A 23 2.30 -13.53 -11.26
CA SER A 23 2.37 -14.99 -11.42
C SER A 23 1.07 -15.63 -11.92
N ALA A 24 -0.07 -15.01 -11.62
CA ALA A 24 -1.39 -15.59 -11.80
C ALA A 24 -2.40 -14.60 -12.41
N SER A 25 -1.91 -13.60 -13.15
CA SER A 25 -2.71 -12.52 -13.74
C SER A 25 -3.90 -13.05 -14.51
N ASP A 26 -5.05 -12.38 -14.37
CA ASP A 26 -6.31 -12.74 -15.02
C ASP A 26 -6.84 -14.15 -14.67
N THR A 27 -6.35 -14.77 -13.58
CA THR A 27 -6.86 -16.05 -13.05
C THR A 27 -7.58 -15.86 -11.72
N SER A 28 -8.24 -16.91 -11.24
CA SER A 28 -8.89 -16.90 -9.91
C SER A 28 -7.94 -16.69 -8.72
N TRP A 29 -6.63 -16.84 -8.96
CA TRP A 29 -5.56 -16.70 -7.95
C TRP A 29 -4.94 -15.29 -7.92
N ASP A 30 -5.25 -14.43 -8.89
CA ASP A 30 -4.87 -13.01 -8.85
C ASP A 30 -5.68 -12.26 -7.77
N PRO A 31 -5.01 -11.60 -6.80
CA PRO A 31 -5.68 -10.83 -5.76
C PRO A 31 -6.67 -9.80 -6.27
N HIS A 32 -6.35 -9.09 -7.35
CA HIS A 32 -7.15 -8.01 -7.92
C HIS A 32 -7.57 -8.33 -9.36
N ASN A 33 -7.95 -9.58 -9.59
CA ASN A 33 -8.38 -10.10 -10.89
C ASN A 33 -9.43 -9.19 -11.55
N ARG A 34 -9.09 -8.64 -12.72
CA ARG A 34 -9.98 -7.78 -13.51
C ARG A 34 -11.26 -8.49 -13.98
N GLN A 35 -11.20 -9.80 -14.20
CA GLN A 35 -12.37 -10.59 -14.62
C GLN A 35 -13.43 -10.71 -13.52
N ALA A 36 -13.07 -10.48 -12.24
CA ALA A 36 -14.02 -10.42 -11.14
C ALA A 36 -14.81 -9.09 -11.09
N GLY A 37 -14.56 -8.17 -12.02
CA GLY A 37 -15.28 -6.91 -12.20
C GLY A 37 -14.51 -5.69 -11.72
N PHE A 38 -14.91 -4.53 -12.25
CA PHE A 38 -14.26 -3.24 -12.00
C PHE A 38 -14.09 -2.93 -10.51
N TRP A 39 -15.17 -3.01 -9.73
CA TRP A 39 -15.14 -2.66 -8.31
C TRP A 39 -14.26 -3.60 -7.48
N HIS A 40 -14.18 -4.88 -7.86
CA HIS A 40 -13.29 -5.83 -7.20
C HIS A 40 -11.82 -5.48 -7.46
N ALA A 41 -11.45 -5.30 -8.74
CA ALA A 41 -10.09 -4.97 -9.13
C ALA A 41 -9.64 -3.59 -8.63
N HIS A 42 -10.55 -2.63 -8.50
CA HIS A 42 -10.21 -1.26 -8.07
C HIS A 42 -9.88 -1.18 -6.58
N PHE A 43 -10.77 -1.61 -5.68
CA PHE A 43 -10.50 -1.63 -4.22
C PHE A 43 -11.19 -2.78 -3.48
N GLY A 44 -12.18 -3.44 -4.09
CA GLY A 44 -12.96 -4.50 -3.45
C GLY A 44 -12.12 -5.71 -3.04
N TRP A 45 -10.99 -5.95 -3.71
CA TRP A 45 -10.05 -7.00 -3.37
C TRP A 45 -9.42 -6.84 -1.98
N LEU A 46 -9.27 -5.61 -1.48
CA LEU A 46 -8.73 -5.33 -0.14
C LEU A 46 -9.60 -5.93 0.98
N TYR A 47 -10.88 -6.16 0.71
CA TYR A 47 -11.84 -6.74 1.64
C TYR A 47 -12.05 -8.25 1.43
N SER A 48 -11.33 -8.86 0.50
CA SER A 48 -11.45 -10.27 0.20
C SER A 48 -10.72 -11.12 1.24
N ILE A 49 -11.40 -12.11 1.80
CA ILE A 49 -10.83 -13.08 2.75
C ILE A 49 -10.16 -14.26 2.02
N LYS A 50 -10.06 -14.20 0.68
CA LYS A 50 -9.43 -15.27 -0.10
C LYS A 50 -7.96 -15.44 0.34
N ARG A 51 -7.60 -16.70 0.61
CA ARG A 51 -6.19 -17.08 0.77
C ARG A 51 -5.59 -17.23 -0.63
N PHE A 52 -4.80 -16.24 -1.02
CA PHE A 52 -4.04 -16.30 -2.27
C PHE A 52 -2.84 -17.24 -2.10
N HIS A 53 -2.49 -17.94 -3.17
CA HIS A 53 -1.38 -18.88 -3.17
C HIS A 53 -0.23 -18.29 -3.98
N LEU A 54 0.96 -18.25 -3.38
CA LEU A 54 2.21 -17.95 -4.08
C LEU A 54 3.10 -19.19 -3.97
N SER A 55 3.79 -19.53 -5.06
CA SER A 55 4.72 -20.65 -5.05
C SER A 55 5.83 -20.40 -4.02
N THR A 56 6.35 -21.44 -3.38
CA THR A 56 7.48 -21.31 -2.44
C THR A 56 8.68 -20.64 -3.10
N THR A 57 8.93 -20.94 -4.38
CA THR A 57 10.01 -20.34 -5.16
C THR A 57 9.82 -18.83 -5.35
N ASP A 58 8.62 -18.38 -5.75
CA ASP A 58 8.34 -16.94 -5.93
C ASP A 58 8.29 -16.19 -4.60
N TYR A 59 7.82 -16.85 -3.54
CA TYR A 59 7.89 -16.32 -2.18
C TYR A 59 9.34 -16.05 -1.77
N HIS A 60 10.24 -17.03 -1.91
CA HIS A 60 11.66 -16.84 -1.62
C HIS A 60 12.30 -15.79 -2.52
N ARG A 61 11.95 -15.75 -3.81
CA ARG A 61 12.41 -14.70 -4.73
C ARG A 61 12.06 -13.29 -4.23
N VAL A 62 10.88 -13.09 -3.64
CA VAL A 62 10.54 -11.80 -3.02
C VAL A 62 11.32 -11.60 -1.73
N MET A 63 11.21 -12.54 -0.78
CA MET A 63 11.72 -12.39 0.58
C MET A 63 13.24 -12.26 0.66
N ASP A 64 13.98 -12.99 -0.19
CA ASP A 64 15.45 -12.98 -0.20
C ASP A 64 16.02 -11.63 -0.67
N ASN A 65 15.21 -10.83 -1.35
CA ASN A 65 15.57 -9.48 -1.80
C ASN A 65 15.20 -8.37 -0.78
N LEU A 66 14.54 -8.71 0.33
CA LEU A 66 14.12 -7.73 1.33
C LEU A 66 15.18 -7.58 2.44
N GLY A 67 15.56 -6.33 2.72
CA GLY A 67 16.56 -5.99 3.73
C GLY A 67 15.95 -5.67 5.11
N ARG A 68 16.82 -5.58 6.12
CA ARG A 68 16.45 -5.17 7.50
C ARG A 68 15.58 -3.90 7.58
N PRO A 69 15.78 -2.85 6.77
CA PRO A 69 14.92 -1.66 6.81
C PRO A 69 13.46 -1.94 6.45
N VAL A 70 13.21 -2.93 5.58
CA VAL A 70 11.85 -3.33 5.17
C VAL A 70 11.14 -3.99 6.34
N PHE A 71 11.78 -4.94 7.02
CA PHE A 71 11.19 -5.58 8.20
C PHE A 71 10.97 -4.60 9.35
N PHE A 72 11.85 -3.59 9.49
CA PHE A 72 11.62 -2.50 10.42
C PHE A 72 10.37 -1.69 10.04
N HIS A 73 10.24 -1.30 8.77
CA HIS A 73 9.07 -0.60 8.27
C HIS A 73 7.78 -1.40 8.53
N ASP A 74 7.74 -2.66 8.12
CA ASP A 74 6.54 -3.49 8.20
C ASP A 74 6.06 -3.74 9.63
N ARG A 75 6.99 -3.71 10.60
CA ARG A 75 6.64 -3.79 12.02
C ARG A 75 5.97 -2.52 12.55
N HIS A 76 6.22 -1.37 11.94
CA HIS A 76 5.77 -0.06 12.42
C HIS A 76 4.81 0.65 11.47
N CYS A 77 4.56 0.11 10.26
CA CYS A 77 3.86 0.78 9.16
C CYS A 77 2.48 1.31 9.54
N VAL A 78 1.75 0.60 10.43
CA VAL A 78 0.41 1.01 10.92
C VAL A 78 0.40 2.42 11.52
N TYR A 79 1.49 2.84 12.17
CA TYR A 79 1.62 4.21 12.72
C TYR A 79 2.59 5.07 11.92
N TRP A 80 3.59 4.44 11.33
CA TRP A 80 4.65 5.11 10.58
C TRP A 80 4.13 5.70 9.25
N ASP A 81 3.25 5.00 8.54
CA ASP A 81 2.76 5.47 7.25
C ASP A 81 1.78 6.66 7.38
N PRO A 82 0.76 6.61 8.27
CA PRO A 82 -0.10 7.78 8.50
C PRO A 82 0.66 9.00 9.01
N LEU A 83 1.75 8.80 9.76
CA LEU A 83 2.64 9.89 10.17
C LEU A 83 3.20 10.63 8.95
N TRP A 84 3.78 9.92 7.99
CA TRP A 84 4.37 10.55 6.79
C TRP A 84 3.34 10.99 5.75
N SER A 85 2.24 10.25 5.61
CA SER A 85 1.20 10.46 4.59
C SER A 85 0.21 11.57 4.96
N LEU A 86 -0.16 11.69 6.24
CA LEU A 86 -1.22 12.58 6.72
C LEU A 86 -0.70 13.64 7.69
N LEU A 87 0.05 13.25 8.72
CA LEU A 87 0.45 14.18 9.79
C LEU A 87 1.59 15.11 9.37
N MET A 88 2.57 14.63 8.60
CA MET A 88 3.68 15.45 8.12
C MET A 88 3.24 16.65 7.28
N PRO A 89 2.29 16.53 6.33
CA PRO A 89 1.70 17.71 5.67
C PRO A 89 1.16 18.75 6.65
N ALA A 90 0.49 18.33 7.72
CA ALA A 90 -0.05 19.24 8.74
C ALA A 90 1.06 19.94 9.54
N ILE A 91 2.10 19.20 9.95
CA ILE A 91 3.26 19.75 10.66
C ILE A 91 3.95 20.80 9.79
N VAL A 92 4.13 20.50 8.50
CA VAL A 92 4.72 21.43 7.55
C VAL A 92 3.84 22.66 7.37
N GLY A 93 2.52 22.47 7.20
CA GLY A 93 1.54 23.57 7.15
C GLY A 93 1.52 24.48 8.38
N ALA A 94 1.85 23.93 9.56
CA ALA A 94 1.85 24.69 10.81
C ALA A 94 2.89 25.81 10.82
N PHE A 95 3.99 25.70 10.07
CA PHE A 95 5.00 26.76 9.99
C PHE A 95 4.47 28.07 9.40
N TRP A 96 3.32 28.04 8.71
CA TRP A 96 2.64 29.22 8.19
C TRP A 96 1.15 29.29 8.59
N GLY A 97 0.75 28.61 9.66
CA GLY A 97 -0.60 28.71 10.23
C GLY A 97 -1.70 27.90 9.53
N GLU A 98 -1.35 27.03 8.58
CA GLU A 98 -2.30 26.30 7.73
C GLU A 98 -2.36 24.80 8.03
N ALA A 99 -2.05 24.40 9.28
CA ALA A 99 -1.95 22.99 9.67
C ALA A 99 -3.21 22.17 9.31
N PHE A 100 -4.40 22.75 9.56
CA PHE A 100 -5.68 22.11 9.27
C PHE A 100 -5.88 21.88 7.76
N ASN A 101 -5.70 22.92 6.95
CA ASN A 101 -5.85 22.82 5.49
C ASN A 101 -4.82 21.88 4.87
N SER A 102 -3.58 21.89 5.37
CA SER A 102 -2.54 20.96 4.91
C SER A 102 -2.83 19.51 5.28
N PHE A 103 -3.43 19.23 6.44
CA PHE A 103 -3.87 17.87 6.79
C PHE A 103 -4.93 17.36 5.80
N PHE A 104 -5.97 18.14 5.53
CA PHE A 104 -7.09 17.68 4.71
C PHE A 104 -6.79 17.71 3.21
N VAL A 105 -6.07 18.70 2.70
CA VAL A 105 -5.79 18.85 1.26
C VAL A 105 -4.51 18.10 0.89
N ALA A 106 -3.37 18.48 1.47
CA ALA A 106 -2.08 17.89 1.12
C ALA A 106 -1.86 16.49 1.73
N GLY A 107 -2.53 16.18 2.85
CA GLY A 107 -2.56 14.84 3.45
C GLY A 107 -3.69 13.99 2.85
N ALA A 108 -4.92 14.19 3.32
CA ALA A 108 -6.05 13.29 3.10
C ALA A 108 -6.55 13.25 1.64
N LEU A 109 -6.78 14.41 1.00
CA LEU A 109 -7.25 14.45 -0.40
C LEU A 109 -6.18 13.89 -1.36
N ARG A 110 -4.92 14.27 -1.17
CA ARG A 110 -3.80 13.69 -1.93
C ARG A 110 -3.69 12.19 -1.71
N TRP A 111 -3.79 11.71 -0.45
CA TRP A 111 -3.78 10.28 -0.15
C TRP A 111 -4.91 9.55 -0.87
N ALA A 112 -6.14 10.06 -0.76
CA ALA A 112 -7.29 9.50 -1.46
C ALA A 112 -7.06 9.43 -2.97
N PHE A 113 -6.53 10.51 -3.58
CA PHE A 113 -6.19 10.51 -5.00
C PHE A 113 -5.15 9.43 -5.35
N VAL A 114 -4.08 9.30 -4.56
CA VAL A 114 -3.05 8.26 -4.75
C VAL A 114 -3.66 6.87 -4.71
N GLN A 115 -4.55 6.56 -3.75
CA GLN A 115 -5.19 5.25 -3.67
C GLN A 115 -6.06 4.92 -4.90
N HIS A 116 -6.63 5.91 -5.59
CA HIS A 116 -7.52 5.68 -6.74
C HIS A 116 -6.77 5.60 -8.08
N VAL A 117 -5.52 6.04 -8.15
CA VAL A 117 -4.72 6.02 -9.40
C VAL A 117 -3.67 4.91 -9.43
N THR A 118 -3.57 4.11 -8.37
CA THR A 118 -2.71 2.92 -8.25
C THR A 118 -3.54 1.66 -8.36
#